data_AF-A0A9W8GPT5-F1
#
_entry.id   AF-A0A9W8GPT5-F1
#
_cell.length_a   1.000
_cell.length_b   1.000
_cell.length_c   1.000
_cell.angle_alpha   90.00
_cell.angle_beta   90.00
_cell.angle_gamma   90.00
#
_symmetry.space_group_name_H-M   'P 1'
#
loop_
_entity.id
_entity.type
_entity.pdbx_description
1 polymer ?
#
loop_
_entity_poly.entity_id
_entity_poly.type
_entity_poly.pdbx_seq_one_letter_code
_entity_poly.pdbx_strand_id
1 'polypeptide(L)'
;VLVPKTGPAQKLLEATYLKVENALRSVTQRNGDVAPPKAFNLRFYSVAGHRVDHVLDGSERMSELGNPGVSDIVAELQSPESNLDVIAPAAAAAVAAAQDDDAGDGSRMETDDVVVFEKSCTEIEVFHFYRELNHAHSVPFLFKVYPGELWPATWARLERKLGLGEKELKNLGVVYGAQGVHELRRCRVIQDGEGGASPGSGQGTPSVTPPPPQAQQPSEDVEVDDGTPSDREMTTAEDNSTLCLWDVIQQTRAEEQQRLRTMEDDPNNLAQMPAMGPPAGFIGLNHIDRSSRHRGAHHERAIRILN
;
A
#
# COMPACT_ATOMS: atom_id res chain seq x y z
N VAL A 1 -19.51 -16.89 -9.42
CA VAL A 1 -19.23 -18.32 -9.73
C VAL A 1 -20.25 -19.13 -8.95
N LEU A 2 -20.81 -20.23 -9.49
CA LEU A 2 -21.82 -21.00 -8.76
C LEU A 2 -21.17 -22.19 -8.06
N VAL A 3 -21.19 -22.21 -6.73
CA VAL A 3 -20.67 -23.30 -5.90
C VAL A 3 -21.64 -23.62 -4.76
N PRO A 4 -21.63 -24.85 -4.21
CA PRO A 4 -22.42 -25.17 -3.03
C PRO A 4 -22.07 -24.27 -1.85
N LYS A 5 -23.08 -23.79 -1.11
CA LYS A 5 -22.88 -23.01 0.13
C LYS A 5 -22.31 -23.85 1.28
N THR A 6 -22.32 -25.17 1.14
CA THR A 6 -21.78 -26.10 2.13
C THR A 6 -20.42 -26.62 1.68
N GLY A 7 -19.47 -26.64 2.62
CA GLY A 7 -18.12 -27.12 2.40
C GLY A 7 -17.05 -26.01 2.37
N PRO A 8 -15.82 -26.37 1.97
CA PRO A 8 -14.70 -25.45 1.95
C PRO A 8 -14.72 -24.48 0.76
N ALA A 9 -14.09 -23.32 0.94
CA ALA A 9 -13.85 -22.28 -0.05
C ALA A 9 -13.05 -22.78 -1.26
N GLN A 10 -12.29 -23.87 -1.09
CA GLN A 10 -11.54 -24.54 -2.16
C GLN A 10 -12.36 -24.75 -3.45
N LYS A 11 -13.65 -25.11 -3.33
CA LYS A 11 -14.52 -25.27 -4.51
C LYS A 11 -14.75 -23.96 -5.26
N LEU A 12 -14.86 -22.84 -4.55
CA LEU A 12 -14.97 -21.50 -5.14
C LEU A 12 -13.68 -21.14 -5.88
N LEU A 13 -12.53 -21.41 -5.27
CA LEU A 13 -11.21 -21.16 -5.84
C LEU A 13 -11.05 -21.94 -7.16
N GLU A 14 -11.28 -23.25 -7.15
CA GLU A 14 -11.18 -24.13 -8.32
C GLU A 14 -12.14 -23.71 -9.45
N ALA A 15 -13.41 -23.45 -9.11
CA ALA A 15 -14.40 -23.03 -10.09
C ALA A 15 -14.08 -21.65 -10.69
N THR A 16 -13.48 -20.75 -9.90
CA THR A 16 -12.99 -19.46 -10.39
C THR A 16 -11.79 -19.63 -11.30
N TYR A 17 -10.82 -20.47 -10.91
CA TYR A 17 -9.64 -20.77 -11.70
C TYR A 17 -10.00 -21.29 -13.09
N LEU A 18 -10.90 -22.28 -13.16
CA LEU A 18 -11.38 -22.84 -14.43
C LEU A 18 -12.06 -21.77 -15.30
N LYS A 19 -12.83 -20.86 -14.69
CA LYS A 19 -13.50 -19.78 -15.43
C LYS A 19 -12.51 -18.76 -15.99
N VAL A 20 -11.49 -18.40 -15.23
CA VAL A 20 -10.41 -17.49 -15.67
C VAL A 20 -9.59 -18.15 -16.77
N GLU A 21 -9.21 -19.42 -16.62
CA GLU A 21 -8.47 -20.17 -17.62
C GLU A 21 -9.22 -20.19 -18.96
N ASN A 22 -10.52 -20.53 -18.93
CA ASN A 22 -11.36 -20.56 -20.12
C ASN A 22 -11.45 -19.18 -20.78
N ALA A 23 -11.54 -18.10 -19.99
CA ALA A 23 -11.56 -16.74 -20.50
C ALA A 23 -10.23 -16.37 -21.18
N LEU A 24 -9.09 -16.66 -20.55
CA LEU A 24 -7.76 -16.43 -21.10
C LEU A 24 -7.55 -17.21 -22.40
N ARG A 25 -7.90 -18.50 -22.40
CA ARG A 25 -7.82 -19.35 -23.60
C ARG A 25 -8.67 -18.81 -24.75
N SER A 26 -9.86 -18.30 -24.44
CA SER A 26 -10.75 -17.66 -25.43
C SER A 26 -10.15 -16.40 -26.03
N VAL A 27 -9.40 -15.60 -25.26
CA VAL A 27 -8.69 -14.42 -25.77
C VAL A 27 -7.53 -14.82 -26.66
N THR A 28 -6.71 -15.80 -26.25
CA THR A 28 -5.58 -16.31 -27.03
C THR A 28 -6.03 -16.83 -28.40
N GLN A 29 -7.11 -17.62 -28.44
CA GLN A 29 -7.68 -18.15 -29.68
C GLN A 29 -8.16 -17.06 -30.64
N ARG A 30 -8.75 -15.97 -30.14
CA ARG A 30 -9.18 -14.84 -30.98
C ARG A 30 -8.01 -14.09 -31.61
N ASN A 31 -6.85 -14.10 -30.95
CA ASN A 31 -5.64 -13.46 -31.45
C ASN A 31 -4.84 -14.34 -32.43
N GLY A 32 -5.33 -15.55 -32.74
CA GLY A 32 -4.65 -16.48 -33.64
C GLY A 32 -3.40 -17.13 -33.03
N ASP A 33 -3.17 -16.95 -31.74
CA ASP A 33 -2.08 -17.61 -31.03
C ASP A 33 -2.52 -19.04 -30.66
N VAL A 34 -1.69 -20.01 -31.04
CA VAL A 34 -1.97 -21.46 -30.84
C VAL A 34 -1.30 -21.96 -29.55
N ALA A 35 -0.46 -21.13 -28.92
CA ALA A 35 0.21 -21.52 -27.69
C ALA A 35 -0.80 -21.77 -26.55
N PRO A 36 -0.59 -22.81 -25.71
CA PRO A 36 -1.37 -22.97 -24.49
C PRO A 36 -1.20 -21.71 -23.62
N PRO A 37 -2.26 -21.26 -22.94
CA PRO A 37 -2.16 -20.10 -22.06
C PRO A 37 -1.05 -20.33 -21.04
N LYS A 38 -0.20 -19.31 -20.86
CA LYS A 38 0.87 -19.33 -19.84
C LYS A 38 0.24 -19.68 -18.48
N ALA A 39 0.91 -20.52 -17.71
CA ALA A 39 0.50 -20.81 -16.33
C ALA A 39 0.31 -19.50 -15.57
N PHE A 40 -0.82 -19.37 -14.87
CA PHE A 40 -1.17 -18.21 -14.09
C PHE A 40 -1.45 -18.62 -12.65
N ASN A 41 -1.37 -17.68 -11.73
CA ASN A 41 -1.71 -17.92 -10.34
C ASN A 41 -2.79 -16.92 -9.93
N LEU A 42 -3.79 -17.39 -9.19
CA LEU A 42 -4.84 -16.56 -8.62
C LEU A 42 -4.62 -16.50 -7.12
N ARG A 43 -4.66 -15.28 -6.59
CA ARG A 43 -4.73 -15.04 -5.15
C ARG A 43 -6.15 -14.64 -4.79
N PHE A 44 -6.65 -15.17 -3.70
CA PHE A 44 -7.98 -14.85 -3.20
C PHE A 44 -7.85 -14.14 -1.87
N TYR A 45 -8.64 -13.10 -1.64
CA TYR A 45 -8.68 -12.42 -0.35
C TYR A 45 -10.07 -11.83 -0.09
N SER A 46 -10.42 -11.79 1.18
CA SER A 46 -11.60 -11.07 1.67
C SER A 46 -11.29 -9.58 1.75
N VAL A 47 -12.24 -8.76 1.33
CA VAL A 47 -12.17 -7.30 1.38
C VAL A 47 -13.33 -6.78 2.19
N ALA A 48 -13.06 -6.01 3.25
CA ALA A 48 -14.08 -5.35 4.06
C ALA A 48 -13.74 -3.85 4.16
N GLY A 49 -14.72 -2.98 3.92
CA GLY A 49 -14.51 -1.53 3.99
C GLY A 49 -13.38 -1.00 3.09
N HIS A 50 -13.22 -1.57 1.88
CA HIS A 50 -12.12 -1.26 0.96
C HIS A 50 -10.71 -1.58 1.48
N ARG A 51 -10.60 -2.49 2.45
CA ARG A 51 -9.35 -2.98 3.02
C ARG A 51 -9.25 -4.50 2.86
N VAL A 52 -8.04 -5.02 2.67
CA VAL A 52 -7.78 -6.47 2.71
C VAL A 52 -7.93 -6.95 4.15
N ASP A 53 -8.88 -7.85 4.38
CA ASP A 53 -9.13 -8.44 5.70
C ASP A 53 -8.19 -9.63 5.93
N HIS A 54 -8.25 -10.63 5.05
CA HIS A 54 -7.34 -11.78 5.08
C HIS A 54 -7.23 -12.46 3.71
N VAL A 55 -6.13 -13.17 3.49
CA VAL A 55 -5.88 -14.00 2.30
C VAL A 55 -6.55 -15.35 2.48
N LEU A 56 -7.27 -15.81 1.45
CA LEU A 56 -7.98 -17.07 1.47
C LEU A 56 -7.11 -18.20 0.93
N ASP A 57 -6.97 -19.28 1.69
CA ASP A 57 -6.22 -20.48 1.28
C ASP A 57 -7.12 -21.62 0.77
N GLY A 58 -8.44 -21.48 0.90
CA GLY A 58 -9.42 -22.46 0.47
C GLY A 58 -9.93 -23.36 1.59
N SER A 59 -9.31 -23.33 2.77
CA SER A 59 -9.72 -24.13 3.93
C SER A 59 -10.95 -23.55 4.65
N GLU A 60 -11.23 -22.26 4.46
CA GLU A 60 -12.33 -21.56 5.10
C GLU A 60 -13.68 -22.16 4.69
N ARG A 61 -14.68 -22.11 5.56
CA ARG A 61 -16.01 -22.62 5.17
C ARG A 61 -16.69 -21.58 4.31
N MET A 62 -17.39 -22.02 3.26
CA MET A 62 -18.20 -21.12 2.40
C MET A 62 -19.21 -20.28 3.19
N SER A 63 -19.69 -20.78 4.34
CA SER A 63 -20.59 -20.04 5.25
C SER A 63 -19.91 -18.94 6.07
N GLU A 64 -18.58 -18.97 6.18
CA GLU A 64 -17.76 -17.98 6.89
C GLU A 64 -17.22 -16.90 5.96
N LEU A 65 -17.26 -17.14 4.63
CA LEU A 65 -16.83 -16.20 3.61
C LEU A 65 -17.82 -15.03 3.48
N GLY A 66 -17.81 -14.15 4.47
CA GLY A 66 -18.44 -12.85 4.41
C GLY A 66 -19.98 -12.86 4.47
N ASN A 67 -20.52 -11.83 5.13
CA ASN A 67 -21.93 -11.50 4.94
C ASN A 67 -22.05 -10.66 3.66
N PRO A 68 -22.94 -11.02 2.71
CA PRO A 68 -23.15 -10.20 1.52
C PRO A 68 -23.51 -8.77 1.94
N GLY A 69 -22.78 -7.80 1.39
CA GLY A 69 -22.89 -6.37 1.72
C GLY A 69 -21.94 -5.87 2.80
N VAL A 70 -21.20 -6.75 3.49
CA VAL A 70 -20.16 -6.36 4.47
C VAL A 70 -18.76 -6.60 3.91
N SER A 71 -18.57 -7.72 3.22
CA SER A 71 -17.29 -8.09 2.65
C SER A 71 -17.44 -8.69 1.25
N ASP A 72 -16.51 -8.34 0.38
CA ASP A 72 -16.38 -8.86 -0.98
C ASP A 72 -15.24 -9.89 -1.05
N ILE A 73 -15.38 -10.89 -1.92
CA ILE A 73 -14.26 -11.80 -2.25
C ILE A 73 -13.64 -11.32 -3.56
N VAL A 74 -12.33 -11.10 -3.53
CA VAL A 74 -11.55 -10.69 -4.70
C VAL A 74 -10.66 -11.84 -5.15
N ALA A 75 -10.70 -12.14 -6.44
CA ALA A 75 -9.72 -12.98 -7.11
C ALA A 75 -8.76 -12.10 -7.93
N GLU A 76 -7.49 -12.06 -7.53
CA GLU A 76 -6.42 -11.30 -8.14
C GLU A 76 -5.54 -12.21 -9.00
N LEU A 77 -5.39 -11.86 -10.28
CA LEU A 77 -4.42 -12.50 -11.16
C LEU A 77 -3.01 -12.04 -10.82
N GLN A 78 -2.19 -12.94 -10.30
CA GLN A 78 -0.78 -12.68 -10.03
C GLN A 78 -0.02 -12.62 -11.36
N SER A 79 0.72 -11.53 -11.57
CA SER A 79 1.59 -11.41 -12.74
C SER A 79 2.63 -12.54 -12.71
N PRO A 80 2.94 -13.20 -13.83
CA PRO A 80 4.06 -14.14 -13.85
C PRO A 80 5.40 -13.46 -13.50
N GLU A 81 5.49 -12.13 -13.69
CA GLU A 81 6.63 -11.32 -13.23
C GLU A 81 6.76 -11.30 -11.70
N SER A 82 5.66 -11.42 -10.94
CA SER A 82 5.74 -11.48 -9.47
C SER A 82 6.16 -12.86 -8.93
N ASN A 83 6.27 -13.87 -9.82
CA ASN A 83 6.82 -15.20 -9.50
C ASN A 83 8.24 -15.39 -10.06
N LEU A 84 8.61 -14.61 -11.07
CA LEU A 84 9.96 -14.53 -11.62
C LEU A 84 10.52 -13.16 -11.26
N ASP A 85 10.81 -12.97 -9.96
CA ASP A 85 11.49 -11.80 -9.42
C ASP A 85 12.98 -11.79 -9.84
N VAL A 86 13.22 -11.84 -11.15
CA VAL A 86 14.48 -11.44 -11.75
C VAL A 86 14.50 -9.91 -11.61
N ILE A 87 15.01 -9.45 -10.48
CA ILE A 87 15.27 -8.02 -10.28
C ILE A 87 16.08 -7.55 -11.47
N ALA A 88 15.59 -6.49 -12.09
CA ALA A 88 16.26 -5.82 -13.18
C ALA A 88 17.74 -5.61 -12.81
N PRO A 89 18.67 -5.86 -13.75
CA PRO A 89 20.11 -5.82 -13.51
C PRO A 89 20.63 -4.46 -12.99
N ALA A 90 19.80 -3.42 -12.85
CA ALA A 90 20.19 -2.11 -12.34
C ALA A 90 20.74 -2.13 -10.90
N ALA A 91 20.16 -2.92 -9.99
CA ALA A 91 20.70 -3.04 -8.63
C ALA A 91 22.00 -3.86 -8.60
N ALA A 92 22.10 -4.90 -9.43
CA ALA A 92 23.35 -5.66 -9.60
C ALA A 92 24.44 -4.83 -10.30
N ALA A 93 24.07 -3.97 -11.24
CA ALA A 93 24.96 -3.08 -11.98
C ALA A 93 25.49 -1.95 -11.09
N ALA A 94 24.70 -1.41 -10.17
CA ALA A 94 25.17 -0.43 -9.19
C ALA A 94 26.19 -1.03 -8.21
N VAL A 95 26.03 -2.31 -7.83
CA VAL A 95 27.02 -3.03 -7.00
C VAL A 95 28.26 -3.40 -7.81
N ALA A 96 28.10 -3.84 -9.07
CA ALA A 96 29.22 -4.18 -9.95
C ALA A 96 30.06 -2.95 -10.34
N ALA A 97 29.44 -1.78 -10.53
CA ALA A 97 30.15 -0.54 -10.84
C ALA A 97 30.99 0.01 -9.67
N ALA A 98 30.80 -0.51 -8.45
CA ALA A 98 31.58 -0.12 -7.27
C ALA A 98 32.84 -1.00 -7.03
N GLN A 99 33.13 -1.97 -7.91
CA GLN A 99 34.23 -2.94 -7.73
C GLN A 99 35.41 -2.80 -8.71
N ASP A 100 35.48 -1.76 -9.54
CA ASP A 100 36.37 -1.72 -10.72
C ASP A 100 37.75 -1.02 -10.54
N ASP A 101 38.25 -0.83 -9.31
CA ASP A 101 39.52 -0.10 -9.08
C ASP A 101 40.73 -0.94 -8.58
N ASP A 102 40.64 -2.28 -8.48
CA ASP A 102 41.79 -3.11 -8.06
C ASP A 102 42.43 -3.89 -9.21
N ALA A 103 43.39 -3.24 -9.87
CA ALA A 103 44.21 -3.81 -10.94
C ALA A 103 45.27 -4.76 -10.38
N GLY A 104 44.91 -6.01 -10.08
CA GLY A 104 45.84 -6.98 -9.50
C GLY A 104 45.48 -8.46 -9.72
N ASP A 105 46.13 -9.07 -10.72
CA ASP A 105 46.52 -10.49 -10.78
C ASP A 105 45.42 -11.61 -10.79
N GLY A 106 44.93 -11.93 -11.99
CA GLY A 106 45.22 -13.24 -12.61
C GLY A 106 44.52 -14.52 -12.14
N SER A 107 43.77 -14.57 -11.03
CA SER A 107 43.12 -15.81 -10.56
C SER A 107 41.62 -15.83 -10.79
N ARG A 108 41.21 -16.33 -11.96
CA ARG A 108 39.83 -16.62 -12.36
C ARG A 108 39.27 -17.77 -11.51
N MET A 109 38.78 -17.46 -10.31
CA MET A 109 37.92 -18.37 -9.54
C MET A 109 36.54 -18.46 -10.19
N GLU A 110 36.06 -19.68 -10.37
CA GLU A 110 34.70 -20.00 -10.81
C GLU A 110 33.70 -19.41 -9.82
N THR A 111 32.99 -18.34 -10.21
CA THR A 111 31.86 -17.78 -9.46
C THR A 111 30.61 -18.65 -9.68
N ASP A 112 30.62 -19.87 -9.18
CA ASP A 112 29.46 -20.78 -9.21
C ASP A 112 28.50 -20.56 -8.02
N ASP A 113 28.86 -19.69 -7.08
CA ASP A 113 27.95 -19.21 -6.03
C ASP A 113 27.13 -18.02 -6.52
N VAL A 114 26.28 -18.25 -7.53
CA VAL A 114 25.08 -17.43 -7.69
C VAL A 114 24.20 -17.78 -6.50
N VAL A 115 24.46 -17.14 -5.36
CA VAL A 115 23.56 -17.16 -4.21
C VAL A 115 22.26 -16.56 -4.72
N VAL A 116 21.33 -17.45 -5.07
CA VAL A 116 19.94 -17.11 -5.27
C VAL A 116 19.47 -16.65 -3.89
N PHE A 117 19.68 -15.37 -3.59
CA PHE A 117 18.96 -14.70 -2.54
C PHE A 117 17.50 -14.84 -2.96
N GLU A 118 16.84 -15.86 -2.43
CA GLU A 118 15.39 -15.92 -2.35
C GLU A 118 15.01 -14.70 -1.51
N LYS A 119 14.94 -13.54 -2.18
CA LYS A 119 14.90 -12.25 -1.51
C LYS A 119 13.62 -12.22 -0.72
N SER A 120 13.78 -12.17 0.60
CA SER A 120 12.68 -12.00 1.55
C SER A 120 11.93 -10.72 1.19
N CYS A 121 10.85 -10.84 0.43
CA CYS A 121 9.95 -9.73 0.16
C CYS A 121 8.90 -9.64 1.28
N THR A 122 8.36 -8.44 1.48
CA THR A 122 7.21 -8.23 2.37
C THR A 122 6.03 -7.80 1.52
N GLU A 123 4.87 -8.37 1.79
CA GLU A 123 3.62 -7.99 1.15
C GLU A 123 2.89 -6.96 1.99
N ILE A 124 2.61 -5.80 1.41
CA ILE A 124 1.87 -4.71 2.06
C ILE A 124 0.52 -4.51 1.38
N GLU A 125 -0.47 -4.10 2.16
CA GLU A 125 -1.76 -3.67 1.62
C GLU A 125 -1.61 -2.33 0.89
N VAL A 126 -2.26 -2.20 -0.27
CA VAL A 126 -2.38 -0.93 -0.99
C VAL A 126 -3.86 -0.65 -1.24
N PHE A 127 -4.30 0.56 -0.88
CA PHE A 127 -5.66 1.02 -1.12
C PHE A 127 -5.70 2.52 -1.41
N HIS A 128 -6.78 2.96 -2.05
CA HIS A 128 -7.00 4.38 -2.32
C HIS A 128 -7.88 4.99 -1.25
N PHE A 129 -7.69 6.28 -0.96
CA PHE A 129 -8.54 7.01 -0.02
C PHE A 129 -8.71 8.48 -0.45
N TYR A 130 -9.63 9.18 0.21
CA TYR A 130 -9.88 10.60 -0.02
C TYR A 130 -9.89 11.36 1.30
N ARG A 131 -8.95 12.31 1.47
CA ARG A 131 -8.75 13.15 2.68
C ARG A 131 -8.37 12.40 3.96
N GLU A 132 -9.09 11.33 4.30
CA GLU A 132 -8.86 10.53 5.51
C GLU A 132 -8.81 9.04 5.18
N LEU A 133 -8.07 8.26 5.97
CA LEU A 133 -7.88 6.83 5.72
C LEU A 133 -9.18 6.00 5.81
N ASN A 134 -10.13 6.45 6.63
CA ASN A 134 -11.43 5.79 6.78
C ASN A 134 -12.34 6.02 5.57
N HIS A 135 -12.03 7.00 4.72
CA HIS A 135 -12.70 7.23 3.44
C HIS A 135 -11.99 6.46 2.32
N ALA A 136 -11.64 5.20 2.59
CA ALA A 136 -11.05 4.30 1.61
C ALA A 136 -12.06 3.98 0.49
N HIS A 137 -11.56 3.82 -0.72
CA HIS A 137 -12.34 3.46 -1.91
C HIS A 137 -11.50 2.59 -2.84
N SER A 138 -12.11 2.11 -3.93
CA SER A 138 -11.54 1.14 -4.90
C SER A 138 -11.34 -0.27 -4.34
N VAL A 139 -10.79 -1.16 -5.16
CA VAL A 139 -10.44 -2.53 -4.76
C VAL A 139 -9.00 -2.51 -4.23
N PRO A 140 -8.76 -2.87 -2.96
CA PRO A 140 -7.41 -2.96 -2.42
C PRO A 140 -6.68 -4.18 -2.99
N PHE A 141 -5.35 -4.17 -2.91
CA PHE A 141 -4.51 -5.28 -3.34
C PHE A 141 -3.25 -5.41 -2.50
N LEU A 142 -2.60 -6.57 -2.57
CA LEU A 142 -1.33 -6.81 -1.92
C LEU A 142 -0.16 -6.49 -2.85
N PHE A 143 0.85 -5.79 -2.36
CA PHE A 143 2.01 -5.35 -3.13
C PHE A 143 3.30 -5.83 -2.48
N LYS A 144 4.21 -6.42 -3.28
CA LYS A 144 5.50 -6.91 -2.80
C LYS A 144 6.53 -5.79 -2.78
N VAL A 145 7.19 -5.59 -1.64
CA VAL A 145 8.32 -4.69 -1.44
C VAL A 145 9.59 -5.50 -1.21
N TYR A 146 10.68 -5.12 -1.87
CA TYR A 146 11.95 -5.84 -1.83
C TYR A 146 13.01 -5.07 -1.05
N PRO A 147 13.86 -5.77 -0.28
CA PRO A 147 15.01 -5.15 0.38
C PRO A 147 15.94 -4.47 -0.63
N GLY A 148 16.38 -3.24 -0.30
CA GLY A 148 17.31 -2.45 -1.11
C GLY A 148 16.73 -1.91 -2.43
N GLU A 149 15.43 -2.10 -2.68
CA GLU A 149 14.77 -1.53 -3.85
C GLU A 149 14.51 -0.03 -3.66
N LEU A 150 15.06 0.78 -4.57
CA LEU A 150 14.83 2.22 -4.56
C LEU A 150 13.38 2.55 -4.95
N TRP A 151 12.90 3.69 -4.46
CA TRP A 151 11.54 4.17 -4.68
C TRP A 151 11.18 4.32 -6.16
N PRO A 152 12.04 4.84 -7.07
CA PRO A 152 11.69 4.90 -8.50
C PRO A 152 11.36 3.53 -9.11
N ALA A 153 12.08 2.48 -8.72
CA ALA A 153 11.80 1.11 -9.18
C ALA A 153 10.50 0.57 -8.57
N THR A 154 10.32 0.78 -7.26
CA THR A 154 9.10 0.41 -6.53
C THR A 154 7.86 1.09 -7.13
N TRP A 155 7.97 2.39 -7.40
CA TRP A 155 6.94 3.22 -7.99
C TRP A 155 6.59 2.77 -9.41
N ALA A 156 7.58 2.47 -10.25
CA ALA A 156 7.33 1.97 -11.60
C ALA A 156 6.57 0.62 -11.61
N ARG A 157 6.84 -0.26 -10.63
CA ARG A 157 6.07 -1.50 -10.45
C ARG A 157 4.65 -1.23 -9.96
N LEU A 158 4.49 -0.28 -9.04
CA LEU A 158 3.19 0.13 -8.53
C LEU A 158 2.34 0.78 -9.64
N GLU A 159 2.91 1.67 -10.44
CA GLU A 159 2.30 2.28 -11.63
C GLU A 159 1.79 1.21 -12.61
N ARG A 160 2.65 0.24 -12.97
CA ARG A 160 2.26 -0.87 -13.86
C ARG A 160 1.10 -1.69 -13.29
N LYS A 161 1.08 -1.88 -11.97
CA LYS A 161 0.03 -2.62 -11.28
C LYS A 161 -1.30 -1.85 -11.23
N LEU A 162 -1.24 -0.54 -10.99
CA LEU A 162 -2.39 0.36 -10.97
C LEU A 162 -2.98 0.58 -12.38
N GLY A 163 -2.15 0.53 -13.42
CA GLY A 163 -2.58 0.76 -14.80
C GLY A 163 -3.07 2.19 -15.06
N LEU A 164 -2.60 3.14 -14.25
CA LEU A 164 -2.93 4.57 -14.37
C LEU A 164 -1.98 5.26 -15.36
N GLY A 165 -2.44 6.35 -15.98
CA GLY A 165 -1.59 7.17 -16.84
C GLY A 165 -0.66 8.08 -16.02
N GLU A 166 0.49 8.46 -16.60
CA GLU A 166 1.50 9.33 -15.97
C GLU A 166 0.90 10.61 -15.32
N LYS A 167 -0.11 11.21 -15.97
CA LYS A 167 -0.80 12.42 -15.47
C LYS A 167 -1.60 12.17 -14.19
N GLU A 168 -2.20 11.01 -14.04
CA GLU A 168 -2.99 10.66 -12.85
C GLU A 168 -2.05 10.33 -11.69
N LEU A 169 -0.93 9.66 -11.99
CA LEU A 169 0.10 9.30 -11.03
C LEU A 169 0.79 10.50 -10.40
N LYS A 170 1.07 11.55 -11.17
CA LYS A 170 1.66 12.81 -10.63
C LYS A 170 0.78 13.49 -9.58
N ASN A 171 -0.52 13.25 -9.63
CA ASN A 171 -1.49 13.85 -8.71
C ASN A 171 -1.82 12.95 -7.50
N LEU A 172 -1.21 11.76 -7.41
CA LEU A 172 -1.41 10.86 -6.29
C LEU A 172 -0.42 11.19 -5.17
N GLY A 173 -0.96 11.50 -3.99
CA GLY A 173 -0.18 11.47 -2.77
C GLY A 173 0.01 10.03 -2.31
N VAL A 174 1.22 9.70 -1.85
CA VAL A 174 1.55 8.36 -1.35
C VAL A 174 1.95 8.47 0.10
N VAL A 175 1.27 7.72 0.95
CA VAL A 175 1.59 7.62 2.38
C VAL A 175 1.80 6.17 2.77
N TYR A 176 2.69 5.95 3.73
CA TYR A 176 2.86 4.68 4.41
C TYR A 176 2.39 4.78 5.86
N GLY A 177 1.62 3.79 6.31
CA GLY A 177 1.17 3.69 7.70
C GLY A 177 1.42 2.31 8.28
N ALA A 178 1.74 2.26 9.58
CA ALA A 178 1.78 1.00 10.31
C ALA A 178 0.40 0.35 10.41
N GLN A 179 0.36 -0.95 10.71
CA GLN A 179 -0.91 -1.65 10.92
C GLN A 179 -1.69 -1.03 12.11
N GLY A 180 -3.01 -0.93 11.99
CA GLY A 180 -3.86 -0.30 13.00
C GLY A 180 -3.82 1.23 13.03
N VAL A 181 -3.04 1.87 12.15
CA VAL A 181 -3.11 3.33 11.98
C VAL A 181 -4.36 3.70 11.17
N HIS A 182 -5.24 4.49 11.78
CA HIS A 182 -6.46 5.01 11.16
C HIS A 182 -6.42 6.53 10.92
N GLU A 183 -5.41 7.21 11.44
CA GLU A 183 -5.25 8.67 11.32
C GLU A 183 -4.13 9.03 10.35
N LEU A 184 -4.41 9.87 9.36
CA LEU A 184 -3.44 10.25 8.32
C LEU A 184 -2.20 10.94 8.89
N ARG A 185 -2.34 11.73 9.96
CA ARG A 185 -1.22 12.41 10.64
C ARG A 185 -0.17 11.46 11.26
N ARG A 186 -0.52 10.18 11.43
CA ARG A 186 0.38 9.14 11.93
C ARG A 186 1.06 8.37 10.79
N CYS A 187 0.73 8.68 9.54
CA CYS A 187 1.39 8.10 8.38
C CYS A 187 2.63 8.91 8.00
N ARG A 188 3.61 8.24 7.41
CA ARG A 188 4.73 8.87 6.75
C ARG A 188 4.37 9.20 5.31
N VAL A 189 4.56 10.45 4.91
CA VAL A 189 4.41 10.85 3.51
C VAL A 189 5.63 10.35 2.75
N ILE A 190 5.39 9.58 1.69
CA ILE A 190 6.45 9.12 0.77
C ILE A 190 6.54 10.08 -0.41
N GLN A 191 5.40 10.49 -0.96
CA GLN A 191 5.35 11.36 -2.12
C GLN A 191 4.17 12.31 -2.00
N ASP A 192 4.43 13.61 -2.12
CA ASP A 192 3.40 14.61 -2.28
C ASP A 192 2.86 14.60 -3.72
N GLY A 193 1.54 14.69 -3.88
CA GLY A 193 0.96 14.88 -5.20
C GLY A 193 1.17 16.33 -5.66
N GLU A 194 1.58 16.53 -6.92
CA GLU A 194 1.95 17.84 -7.48
C GLU A 194 0.79 18.87 -7.49
N GLY A 195 -0.44 18.45 -7.17
CA GLY A 195 -1.64 19.29 -7.21
C GLY A 195 -2.15 19.82 -5.87
N GLY A 196 -1.48 19.54 -4.74
CA GLY A 196 -2.00 19.85 -3.41
C GLY A 196 -1.26 20.96 -2.69
N ALA A 197 -1.87 22.13 -2.58
CA ALA A 197 -1.58 23.02 -1.46
C ALA A 197 -1.72 22.21 -0.17
N SER A 198 -0.67 22.20 0.66
CA SER A 198 -0.56 21.40 1.87
C SER A 198 -1.87 21.45 2.69
N PRO A 199 -2.48 20.31 3.04
CA PRO A 199 -3.77 20.26 3.73
C PRO A 199 -3.56 20.62 5.22
N GLY A 200 -3.26 21.88 5.53
CA GLY A 200 -3.17 22.30 6.92
C GLY A 200 -2.14 23.38 7.21
N SER A 201 -2.40 24.60 6.73
CA SER A 201 -2.01 25.82 7.44
C SER A 201 -2.82 27.02 6.95
N GLY A 202 -4.11 26.78 6.66
CA GLY A 202 -5.09 27.85 6.59
C GLY A 202 -5.38 28.36 8.00
N GLN A 203 -4.42 29.06 8.61
CA GLN A 203 -4.75 30.07 9.62
C GLN A 203 -5.71 31.02 8.92
N GLY A 204 -7.01 30.88 9.24
CA GLY A 204 -8.00 31.87 8.86
C GLY A 204 -7.49 33.21 9.37
N THR A 205 -7.14 34.12 8.48
CA THR A 205 -7.04 35.52 8.87
C THR A 205 -8.42 35.90 9.40
N PRO A 206 -8.55 36.34 10.67
CA PRO A 206 -9.84 36.83 11.13
C PRO A 206 -10.20 38.02 10.25
N SER A 207 -11.28 37.87 9.48
CA SER A 207 -11.90 39.00 8.79
C SER A 207 -12.40 39.95 9.88
N VAL A 208 -11.62 40.99 10.16
CA VAL A 208 -11.97 42.06 11.09
C VAL A 208 -13.12 42.86 10.46
N THR A 209 -14.35 42.40 10.72
CA THR A 209 -15.51 43.29 10.70
C THR A 209 -15.63 43.87 12.11
N PRO A 210 -15.47 45.18 12.31
CA PRO A 210 -15.51 45.77 13.64
C PRO A 210 -16.93 45.65 14.24
N PRO A 211 -17.08 45.17 15.48
CA PRO A 211 -18.33 45.28 16.21
C PRO A 211 -18.58 46.73 16.69
N PRO A 212 -19.84 47.14 16.88
CA PRO A 212 -20.17 48.45 17.45
C PRO A 212 -19.69 48.55 18.91
N PRO A 213 -19.37 49.77 19.39
CA PRO A 213 -18.77 49.97 20.71
C PRO A 213 -19.75 49.58 21.82
N GLN A 214 -19.37 48.59 22.62
CA GLN A 214 -20.00 48.29 23.91
C GLN A 214 -19.07 48.66 25.06
N ALA A 215 -19.69 49.20 26.11
CA ALA A 215 -19.04 49.77 27.27
C ALA A 215 -18.22 48.75 28.06
N GLN A 216 -17.08 49.23 28.56
CA GLN A 216 -16.07 48.52 29.34
C GLN A 216 -16.67 47.87 30.60
N GLN A 217 -16.37 46.58 30.81
CA GLN A 217 -16.24 45.98 32.13
C GLN A 217 -14.81 45.42 32.28
N PRO A 218 -14.19 45.56 33.46
CA PRO A 218 -12.88 44.97 33.73
C PRO A 218 -13.06 43.50 34.14
N SER A 219 -12.33 42.59 33.50
CA SER A 219 -12.20 41.20 33.94
C SER A 219 -10.74 40.77 33.82
N GLU A 220 -10.30 40.10 34.89
CA GLU A 220 -8.94 39.81 35.30
C GLU A 220 -8.24 38.80 34.38
N ASP A 221 -6.95 39.06 34.14
CA ASP A 221 -6.04 38.23 33.36
C ASP A 221 -5.74 36.90 34.07
N VAL A 222 -6.07 35.79 33.42
CA VAL A 222 -5.53 34.46 33.72
C VAL A 222 -4.77 34.01 32.48
N GLU A 223 -3.44 34.12 32.52
CA GLU A 223 -2.54 33.51 31.52
C GLU A 223 -2.65 31.99 31.63
N VAL A 224 -3.33 31.37 30.66
CA VAL A 224 -3.26 29.94 30.41
C VAL A 224 -2.27 29.75 29.28
N ASP A 225 -1.12 29.17 29.60
CA ASP A 225 -0.06 28.78 28.67
C ASP A 225 -0.60 27.69 27.73
N ASP A 226 -1.09 28.11 26.57
CA ASP A 226 -1.63 27.23 25.53
C ASP A 226 -0.45 26.63 24.77
N GLY A 227 0.02 25.48 25.27
CA GLY A 227 1.09 24.66 24.70
C GLY A 227 0.74 24.24 23.27
N THR A 228 1.02 25.13 22.32
CA THR A 228 0.80 24.92 20.90
C THR A 228 1.72 23.78 20.47
N PRO A 229 1.19 22.64 19.98
CA PRO A 229 2.05 21.53 19.57
C PRO A 229 2.91 22.00 18.40
N SER A 230 4.22 22.04 18.67
CA SER A 230 5.30 22.42 17.76
C SER A 230 4.99 22.05 16.32
N ASP A 231 5.01 23.07 15.44
CA ASP A 231 5.00 22.94 13.98
C ASP A 231 6.03 21.88 13.57
N ARG A 232 5.54 20.67 13.35
CA ARG A 232 6.34 19.57 12.84
C ARG A 232 6.52 19.89 11.37
N GLU A 233 7.67 20.48 11.02
CA GLU A 233 8.07 20.73 9.64
C GLU A 233 7.73 19.49 8.81
N MET A 234 6.73 19.61 7.93
CA MET A 234 6.55 18.64 6.87
C MET A 234 7.81 18.75 6.02
N THR A 235 8.71 17.78 6.17
CA THR A 235 9.92 17.65 5.36
C THR A 235 9.53 17.84 3.91
N THR A 236 9.95 18.95 3.31
CA THR A 236 9.78 19.23 1.89
C THR A 236 10.26 18.01 1.12
N ALA A 237 9.46 17.48 0.19
CA ALA A 237 9.77 16.29 -0.61
C ALA A 237 11.23 16.31 -1.08
N GLU A 238 12.10 15.67 -0.29
CA GLU A 238 13.49 15.47 -0.65
C GLU A 238 13.51 14.61 -1.90
N ASP A 239 14.65 14.61 -2.61
CA ASP A 239 14.81 13.78 -3.80
C ASP A 239 14.58 12.29 -3.44
N ASN A 240 13.36 11.83 -3.70
CA ASN A 240 12.91 10.47 -3.44
C ASN A 240 13.68 9.43 -4.28
N SER A 241 14.60 9.85 -5.16
CA SER A 241 15.46 8.97 -5.95
C SER A 241 16.27 7.98 -5.09
N THR A 242 16.62 8.36 -3.86
CA THR A 242 17.41 7.54 -2.93
C THR A 242 16.57 6.82 -1.87
N LEU A 243 15.27 7.13 -1.77
CA LEU A 243 14.39 6.52 -0.78
C LEU A 243 14.24 5.03 -1.04
N CYS A 244 14.37 4.19 -0.01
CA CYS A 244 14.05 2.78 -0.07
C CYS A 244 12.79 2.50 0.77
N LEU A 245 11.72 2.01 0.13
CA LEU A 245 10.46 1.75 0.84
C LEU A 245 10.63 0.66 1.92
N TRP A 246 11.50 -0.32 1.66
CA TRP A 246 11.81 -1.34 2.65
C TRP A 246 12.38 -0.73 3.94
N ASP A 247 13.31 0.21 3.82
CA ASP A 247 13.93 0.87 4.97
C ASP A 247 12.91 1.72 5.73
N VAL A 248 11.99 2.39 5.02
CA VAL A 248 10.85 3.08 5.63
C VAL A 248 10.00 2.11 6.46
N ILE A 249 9.66 0.94 5.92
CA ILE A 249 8.90 -0.10 6.63
C ILE A 249 9.65 -0.57 7.88
N GLN A 250 10.96 -0.85 7.77
CA GLN A 250 11.75 -1.32 8.92
C GLN A 250 11.88 -0.23 9.99
N GLN A 251 12.10 1.02 9.60
CA GLN A 251 12.18 2.15 10.52
C GLN A 251 10.87 2.32 11.29
N THR A 252 9.73 2.34 10.58
CA THR A 252 8.42 2.49 11.24
C THR A 252 8.11 1.30 12.16
N ARG A 253 8.51 0.08 11.79
CA ARG A 253 8.40 -1.09 12.69
C ARG A 253 9.23 -0.93 13.96
N ALA A 254 10.47 -0.44 13.83
CA ALA A 254 11.34 -0.20 14.97
C ALA A 254 10.77 0.88 15.90
N GLU A 255 10.24 1.97 15.34
CA GLU A 255 9.60 3.06 16.08
C GLU A 255 8.35 2.57 16.84
N GLU A 256 7.46 1.80 16.20
CA GLU A 256 6.28 1.23 16.86
C GLU A 256 6.66 0.19 17.93
N GLN A 257 7.68 -0.65 17.69
CA GLN A 257 8.18 -1.57 18.73
C GLN A 257 8.74 -0.83 19.94
N GLN A 258 9.49 0.26 19.71
CA GLN A 258 10.01 1.09 20.80
C GLN A 258 8.86 1.75 21.57
N ARG A 259 7.85 2.26 20.87
CA ARG A 259 6.65 2.84 21.49
C ARG A 259 5.91 1.81 22.34
N LEU A 260 5.74 0.58 21.85
CA LEU A 260 5.10 -0.48 22.62
C LEU A 260 5.89 -0.79 23.91
N ARG A 261 7.22 -0.88 23.84
CA ARG A 261 8.06 -1.09 25.04
C ARG A 261 7.88 0.03 26.07
N THR A 262 7.81 1.29 25.63
CA THR A 262 7.57 2.40 26.56
C THR A 262 6.16 2.40 27.17
N MET A 263 5.19 1.73 26.53
CA MET A 263 3.83 1.57 27.07
C MET A 263 3.72 0.38 28.03
N GLU A 264 4.56 -0.65 27.89
CA GLU A 264 4.61 -1.80 28.82
C GLU A 264 5.03 -1.39 30.25
N ASP A 265 5.81 -0.31 30.38
CA ASP A 265 6.21 0.25 31.67
C ASP A 265 5.06 0.96 32.41
N ASP A 266 3.92 1.22 31.74
CA ASP A 266 2.72 1.80 32.36
C ASP A 266 1.66 0.72 32.62
N PRO A 267 1.47 0.28 33.88
CA PRO A 267 0.54 -0.79 34.22
C PRO A 267 -0.92 -0.45 33.90
N ASN A 268 -1.27 0.83 33.69
CA ASN A 268 -2.62 1.21 33.31
C ASN A 268 -2.93 1.01 31.81
N ASN A 269 -1.93 0.76 30.96
CA ASN A 269 -2.09 0.66 29.51
C ASN A 269 -2.19 -0.78 28.96
N LEU A 270 -2.00 -1.81 29.81
CA LEU A 270 -2.04 -3.22 29.40
C LEU A 270 -3.36 -3.66 28.72
N ALA A 271 -4.48 -2.99 29.02
CA ALA A 271 -5.78 -3.32 28.43
C ALA A 271 -5.97 -2.83 26.98
N GLN A 272 -5.06 -2.00 26.45
CA GLN A 272 -5.19 -1.38 25.13
C GLN A 272 -4.18 -1.90 24.10
N MET A 273 -3.43 -2.96 24.38
CA MET A 273 -2.48 -3.50 23.41
C MET A 273 -3.22 -4.14 22.22
N PRO A 274 -3.02 -3.66 20.98
CA PRO A 274 -3.58 -4.30 19.81
C PRO A 274 -2.98 -5.70 19.65
N ALA A 275 -3.79 -6.67 19.23
CA ALA A 275 -3.32 -8.01 18.93
C ALA A 275 -2.20 -7.94 17.88
N MET A 276 -1.01 -8.43 18.24
CA MET A 276 0.18 -8.46 17.39
C MET A 276 0.00 -9.45 16.24
N GLY A 277 -0.62 -9.02 15.15
CA GLY A 277 -0.54 -9.68 13.85
C GLY A 277 0.79 -9.34 13.13
N PRO A 278 1.23 -10.13 12.14
CA PRO A 278 2.46 -9.85 11.39
C PRO A 278 2.33 -8.51 10.62
N PRO A 279 3.14 -7.48 10.92
CA PRO A 279 2.87 -6.13 10.45
C PRO A 279 3.64 -5.83 9.18
N ALA A 280 2.98 -5.78 8.04
CA ALA A 280 3.56 -5.16 6.85
C ALA A 280 3.25 -3.65 6.77
N GLY A 281 2.20 -3.19 7.45
CA GLY A 281 1.65 -1.85 7.27
C GLY A 281 0.86 -1.75 5.96
N PHE A 282 0.65 -0.53 5.49
CA PHE A 282 -0.08 -0.26 4.25
C PHE A 282 0.50 0.94 3.48
N ILE A 283 0.26 0.97 2.17
CA ILE A 283 0.34 2.19 1.35
C ILE A 283 -1.07 2.71 1.11
N GLY A 284 -1.28 3.97 1.50
CA GLY A 284 -2.46 4.73 1.13
C GLY A 284 -2.18 5.60 -0.10
N LEU A 285 -3.03 5.51 -1.11
CA LEU A 285 -3.00 6.34 -2.31
C LEU A 285 -4.07 7.45 -2.20
N ASN A 286 -3.63 8.67 -1.91
CA ASN A 286 -4.51 9.81 -1.71
C ASN A 286 -4.84 10.49 -3.05
N HIS A 287 -6.12 10.53 -3.41
CA HIS A 287 -6.57 11.34 -4.53
C HIS A 287 -6.83 12.78 -4.07
N ILE A 288 -5.99 13.70 -4.51
CA ILE A 288 -6.15 15.12 -4.18
C ILE A 288 -7.39 15.70 -4.88
N ASP A 289 -7.72 15.22 -6.08
CA ASP A 289 -8.87 15.68 -6.86
C ASP A 289 -10.00 14.65 -6.95
N ARG A 290 -11.25 15.09 -6.71
CA ARG A 290 -12.46 14.28 -6.92
C ARG A 290 -12.78 14.08 -8.40
N SER A 291 -12.23 14.90 -9.29
CA SER A 291 -12.56 14.89 -10.73
C SER A 291 -12.21 13.57 -11.42
N SER A 292 -11.29 12.76 -10.86
CA SER A 292 -10.94 11.43 -11.38
C SER A 292 -12.02 10.37 -11.17
N ARG A 293 -12.99 10.58 -10.25
CA ARG A 293 -14.02 9.57 -9.91
C ARG A 293 -14.98 9.22 -11.05
N HIS A 294 -14.96 9.92 -12.18
CA HIS A 294 -15.90 9.72 -13.29
C HIS A 294 -15.29 9.07 -14.54
N ARG A 295 -13.99 8.74 -14.54
CA ARG A 295 -13.37 8.07 -15.69
C ARG A 295 -13.34 6.56 -15.49
N GLY A 296 -14.43 5.92 -15.92
CA GLY A 296 -14.50 4.55 -16.43
C GLY A 296 -13.91 3.41 -15.59
N ALA A 297 -14.78 2.52 -15.08
CA ALA A 297 -14.46 1.25 -14.42
C ALA A 297 -13.75 0.19 -15.31
N HIS A 298 -12.99 0.60 -16.33
CA HIS A 298 -12.43 -0.28 -17.36
C HIS A 298 -11.02 -0.81 -17.07
N HIS A 299 -10.39 -0.41 -15.96
CA HIS A 299 -9.02 -0.81 -15.62
C HIS A 299 -8.89 -1.70 -14.38
N GLU A 300 -9.99 -2.12 -13.73
CA GLU A 300 -9.92 -3.08 -12.63
C GLU A 300 -9.47 -4.46 -13.17
N ARG A 301 -8.23 -4.88 -12.88
CA ARG A 301 -7.72 -6.24 -13.14
C ARG A 301 -8.25 -7.28 -12.13
N ALA A 302 -9.15 -6.87 -11.23
CA ALA A 302 -9.73 -7.71 -10.21
C ALA A 302 -11.11 -8.21 -10.65
N ILE A 303 -11.36 -9.50 -10.46
CA ILE A 303 -12.71 -10.05 -10.61
C ILE A 303 -13.38 -9.98 -9.24
N ARG A 304 -14.41 -9.16 -9.11
CA ARG A 304 -15.29 -9.17 -7.93
C ARG A 304 -16.18 -10.39 -8.01
N ILE A 305 -16.04 -11.29 -7.03
CA ILE A 305 -16.94 -12.42 -6.87
C ILE A 305 -18.08 -11.96 -5.97
N LEU A 306 -19.22 -11.63 -6.56
CA LEU A 306 -20.43 -11.35 -5.81
C LEU A 306 -20.91 -12.66 -5.16
N ASN A 307 -21.01 -12.65 -3.83
CA ASN A 307 -21.60 -13.72 -3.02
C ASN A 307 -23.13 -13.64 -3.00
#